data_AF-A0A3M5UTP3-F1
#
_entry.id   AF-A0A3M5UTP3-F1
#
_cell.length_a   1.000
_cell.length_b   1.000
_cell.length_c   1.000
_cell.angle_alpha   90.00
_cell.angle_beta   90.00
_cell.angle_gamma   90.00
#
_symmetry.space_group_name_H-M   'P 1'
#
loop_
_entity.id
_entity.type
_entity.pdbx_description
1 polymer ?
#
loop_
_entity_poly.entity_id
_entity_poly.type
_entity_poly.pdbx_seq_one_letter_code
_entity_poly.pdbx_strand_id
1 'polypeptide(L)'
;MKQVVPLSEAERALLALPETPVYLPQLRGALARAGLLGLPENFPMDDALWIYAHIPVIKIGPIASDIADARALRGIRLEMDGVNWIFIEPDTGLFYKAPISMDEAPDLKFSRVTEAAEINEYIRVSEQYRLVREFPGAEQDQENIARLLFDLLDDSARADWHVSWGEPVTHYDDYVQWCTANQKPNDLLKFAANIMSGEEIQKKFVTLARNSIPDFKKITLRSLPDQQHIVEVLNQLLPTQDSPVKWEKLTLESIVTPKAPKRIMKQVRGANLSFLQAYTESGDRIVYYALSGGNKAKDLKLQLDVTESTERVIDGVIYRDARARMAGRQPDPGFTSLPVIRDVDHLVVRSFGRYLDSERLIATVLKEDMASTKLTHIKVFTVLDTCRSCGGFVLPRLKLDFPDAQFSVTYLKPYQAI
;
A
#
# COMPACT_ATOMS: atom_id res chain seq x y z
N MET A 1 10.63 25.22 3.66
CA MET A 1 9.21 25.01 3.32
C MET A 1 8.50 26.35 3.49
N LYS A 2 7.83 26.87 2.46
CA LYS A 2 6.87 27.97 2.65
C LYS A 2 5.67 27.37 3.38
N GLN A 3 5.47 27.75 4.62
CA GLN A 3 4.33 27.32 5.41
C GLN A 3 3.16 28.22 4.99
N VAL A 4 2.04 27.63 4.56
CA VAL A 4 0.81 28.38 4.31
C VAL A 4 0.29 28.79 5.68
N VAL A 5 0.29 30.09 5.96
CA VAL A 5 -0.21 30.66 7.22
C VAL A 5 -1.63 31.15 6.97
N PRO A 6 -2.61 30.84 7.83
CA PRO A 6 -3.94 31.42 7.73
C PRO A 6 -3.88 32.94 7.74
N LEU A 7 -4.70 33.59 6.91
CA LEU A 7 -4.84 35.05 6.93
C LEU A 7 -5.30 35.51 8.32
N SER A 8 -4.69 36.58 8.82
CA SER A 8 -5.15 37.29 10.00
C SER A 8 -6.55 37.87 9.78
N GLU A 9 -7.24 38.21 10.87
CA GLU A 9 -8.57 38.83 10.78
C GLU A 9 -8.57 40.12 9.96
N ALA A 10 -7.53 40.96 10.12
CA ALA A 10 -7.37 42.19 9.35
C ALA A 10 -7.17 41.93 7.85
N GLU A 11 -6.41 40.90 7.49
CA GLU A 11 -6.21 40.51 6.08
C GLU A 11 -7.47 39.92 5.46
N ARG A 12 -8.24 39.10 6.22
CA ARG A 12 -9.54 38.60 5.76
C ARG A 12 -10.53 39.73 5.54
N ALA A 13 -10.62 40.68 6.47
CA ALA A 13 -11.50 41.83 6.36
C ALA A 13 -11.14 42.71 5.16
N LEU A 14 -9.85 42.93 4.90
CA LEU A 14 -9.35 43.69 3.75
C LEU A 14 -9.72 43.03 2.41
N LEU A 15 -9.79 41.69 2.37
CA LEU A 15 -10.18 40.91 1.20
C LEU A 15 -11.67 40.56 1.15
N ALA A 16 -12.48 41.08 2.09
CA ALA A 16 -13.89 40.74 2.26
C ALA A 16 -14.16 39.22 2.34
N LEU A 17 -13.22 38.46 2.91
CA LEU A 17 -13.34 37.01 3.05
C LEU A 17 -14.07 36.64 4.35
N PRO A 18 -14.99 35.65 4.31
CA PRO A 18 -15.63 35.14 5.50
C PRO A 18 -14.62 34.39 6.39
N GLU A 19 -14.96 34.23 7.67
CA GLU A 19 -14.14 33.45 8.62
C GLU A 19 -14.05 31.97 8.22
N THR A 20 -15.15 31.41 7.69
CA THR A 20 -15.21 30.06 7.13
C THR A 20 -15.91 30.11 5.77
N PRO A 21 -15.36 29.50 4.72
CA PRO A 21 -16.01 29.48 3.41
C PRO A 21 -17.33 28.71 3.47
N VAL A 22 -18.41 29.31 2.97
CA VAL A 22 -19.71 28.66 2.83
C VAL A 22 -19.83 28.17 1.38
N TYR A 23 -19.60 26.88 1.16
CA TYR A 23 -19.65 26.31 -0.19
C TYR A 23 -21.07 26.26 -0.76
N LEU A 24 -21.20 26.55 -2.05
CA LEU A 24 -22.48 26.55 -2.73
C LEU A 24 -23.01 25.11 -2.92
N PRO A 25 -24.32 24.88 -2.81
CA PRO A 25 -24.91 23.56 -3.05
C PRO A 25 -24.90 23.17 -4.53
N GLN A 26 -24.87 24.17 -5.42
CA GLN A 26 -24.82 23.99 -6.87
C GLN A 26 -23.82 24.95 -7.49
N LEU A 27 -23.05 24.45 -8.45
CA LEU A 27 -22.08 25.25 -9.20
C LEU A 27 -22.52 25.35 -10.65
N ARG A 28 -22.32 26.53 -11.23
CA ARG A 28 -22.39 26.70 -12.69
C ARG A 28 -21.01 26.45 -13.26
N GLY A 29 -20.91 25.56 -14.23
CA GLY A 29 -19.70 25.32 -14.98
C GLY A 29 -19.97 25.29 -16.47
N ALA A 30 -18.90 25.27 -17.26
CA ALA A 30 -18.97 25.05 -18.68
C ALA A 30 -17.78 24.25 -19.21
N LEU A 31 -18.02 23.42 -20.23
CA LEU A 31 -16.95 22.72 -20.95
C LEU A 31 -16.07 23.73 -21.70
N ALA A 32 -14.77 23.73 -21.41
CA ALA A 32 -13.83 24.53 -22.15
C ALA A 32 -13.55 23.90 -23.52
N ARG A 33 -13.51 24.74 -24.57
CA ARG A 33 -13.17 24.29 -25.94
C ARG A 33 -11.70 23.87 -26.10
N ALA A 34 -10.81 24.41 -25.27
CA ALA A 34 -9.40 24.07 -25.26
C ALA A 34 -9.12 23.01 -24.20
N GLY A 35 -8.79 21.78 -24.62
CA GLY A 35 -8.49 20.65 -23.75
C GLY A 35 -7.07 20.65 -23.15
N LEU A 36 -6.35 21.76 -23.23
CA LEU A 36 -4.91 21.85 -22.94
C LEU A 36 -4.56 22.12 -21.47
N LEU A 37 -5.55 22.27 -20.57
CA LEU A 37 -5.27 22.56 -19.15
C LEU A 37 -4.38 21.45 -18.55
N GLY A 38 -3.21 21.84 -18.05
CA GLY A 38 -2.23 20.92 -17.45
C GLY A 38 -1.44 20.09 -18.46
N LEU A 39 -1.54 20.36 -19.76
CA LEU A 39 -0.71 19.73 -20.80
C LEU A 39 0.37 20.70 -21.29
N PRO A 40 1.54 20.20 -21.73
CA PRO A 40 2.55 21.01 -22.42
C PRO A 40 1.99 21.74 -23.66
N GLU A 41 2.54 22.90 -24.00
CA GLU A 41 2.08 23.68 -25.17
C GLU A 41 2.26 22.93 -26.50
N ASN A 42 3.25 22.05 -26.58
CA ASN A 42 3.56 21.22 -27.74
C ASN A 42 2.95 19.80 -27.65
N PHE A 43 1.99 19.57 -26.77
CA PHE A 43 1.37 18.25 -26.62
C PHE A 43 0.56 17.88 -27.89
N PRO A 44 0.69 16.65 -28.42
CA PRO A 44 -0.02 16.25 -29.63
C PRO A 44 -1.54 16.43 -29.49
N MET A 45 -2.19 16.96 -30.54
CA MET A 45 -3.62 17.28 -30.50
C MET A 45 -4.50 16.03 -30.37
N ASP A 46 -4.15 14.94 -31.05
CA ASP A 46 -4.92 13.69 -30.99
C ASP A 46 -4.92 13.10 -29.56
N ASP A 47 -3.76 13.11 -28.90
CA ASP A 47 -3.64 12.69 -27.51
C ASP A 47 -4.41 13.65 -26.58
N ALA A 48 -4.34 14.95 -26.82
CA ALA A 48 -5.11 15.94 -26.05
C ALA A 48 -6.63 15.73 -26.18
N LEU A 49 -7.12 15.39 -27.37
CA LEU A 49 -8.53 15.06 -27.62
C LEU A 49 -8.94 13.76 -26.92
N TRP A 50 -8.09 12.74 -26.97
CA TRP A 50 -8.31 11.48 -26.25
C TRP A 50 -8.39 11.70 -24.74
N ILE A 51 -7.46 12.48 -24.18
CA ILE A 51 -7.48 12.88 -22.77
C ILE A 51 -8.77 13.65 -22.46
N TYR A 52 -9.13 14.64 -23.29
CA TYR A 52 -10.34 15.44 -23.09
C TYR A 52 -11.62 14.61 -23.08
N ALA A 53 -11.68 13.53 -23.88
CA ALA A 53 -12.82 12.64 -23.92
C ALA A 53 -13.08 11.92 -22.58
N HIS A 54 -12.05 11.74 -21.74
CA HIS A 54 -12.13 11.07 -20.43
C HIS A 54 -12.10 12.06 -19.26
N ILE A 55 -11.24 13.08 -19.35
CA ILE A 55 -11.01 14.08 -18.30
C ILE A 55 -11.13 15.51 -18.86
N PRO A 56 -12.35 15.97 -19.21
CA PRO A 56 -12.57 17.25 -19.88
C PRO A 56 -12.21 18.44 -18.99
N VAL A 57 -11.88 19.56 -19.63
CA VAL A 57 -11.61 20.82 -18.91
C VAL A 57 -12.92 21.55 -18.64
N ILE A 58 -13.17 21.86 -17.38
CA ILE A 58 -14.36 22.54 -16.87
C ILE A 58 -13.94 23.91 -16.34
N LYS A 59 -14.61 24.97 -16.81
CA LYS A 59 -14.57 26.29 -16.19
C LYS A 59 -15.74 26.40 -15.23
N ILE A 60 -15.48 26.67 -13.95
CA ILE A 60 -16.51 26.88 -12.95
C ILE A 60 -16.50 28.33 -12.47
N GLY A 61 -17.68 28.84 -12.12
CA GLY A 61 -17.82 30.10 -11.40
C GLY A 61 -17.50 29.95 -9.91
N PRO A 62 -17.90 30.93 -9.08
CA PRO A 62 -17.80 30.90 -7.61
C PRO A 62 -18.14 29.54 -7.02
N ILE A 63 -17.27 29.01 -6.16
CA ILE A 63 -17.51 27.76 -5.41
C ILE A 63 -18.05 27.98 -4.00
N ALA A 64 -17.83 29.17 -3.45
CA ALA A 64 -18.29 29.58 -2.14
C ALA A 64 -19.06 30.90 -2.26
N SER A 65 -20.06 31.06 -1.40
CA SER A 65 -20.83 32.30 -1.28
C SER A 65 -19.92 33.48 -1.00
N ASP A 66 -20.20 34.61 -1.65
CA ASP A 66 -19.53 35.89 -1.45
C ASP A 66 -18.03 35.92 -1.82
N ILE A 67 -17.50 34.84 -2.41
CA ILE A 67 -16.13 34.77 -2.91
C ILE A 67 -16.17 34.69 -4.44
N ALA A 68 -15.62 35.70 -5.11
CA ALA A 68 -15.50 35.75 -6.57
C ALA A 68 -14.37 34.86 -7.10
N ASP A 69 -14.45 33.56 -6.83
CA ASP A 69 -13.46 32.54 -7.20
C ASP A 69 -13.93 31.74 -8.41
N ALA A 70 -13.36 32.00 -9.59
CA ALA A 70 -13.60 31.21 -10.79
C ALA A 70 -12.35 30.39 -11.11
N ARG A 71 -12.56 29.11 -11.43
CA ARG A 71 -11.47 28.15 -11.65
C ARG A 71 -11.64 27.39 -12.96
N ALA A 72 -10.52 26.92 -13.50
CA ALA A 72 -10.51 25.88 -14.51
C ALA A 72 -9.85 24.63 -13.91
N LEU A 73 -10.50 23.48 -14.06
CA LEU A 73 -9.98 22.18 -13.60
C LEU A 73 -10.39 21.08 -14.59
N ARG A 74 -9.83 19.89 -14.41
CA ARG A 74 -10.29 18.70 -15.13
C ARG A 74 -11.38 17.99 -14.33
N GLY A 75 -12.49 17.69 -14.98
CA GLY A 75 -13.48 16.76 -14.45
C GLY A 75 -13.17 15.32 -14.85
N ILE A 76 -13.83 14.36 -14.21
CA ILE A 76 -13.74 12.94 -14.56
C ILE A 76 -15.09 12.51 -15.09
N ARG A 77 -15.13 11.93 -16.30
CA ARG A 77 -16.35 11.32 -16.83
C ARG A 77 -16.56 9.95 -16.23
N LEU A 78 -17.74 9.72 -15.68
CA LEU A 78 -18.16 8.44 -15.11
C LEU A 78 -19.58 8.12 -15.57
N GLU A 79 -19.80 6.87 -15.99
CA GLU A 79 -21.15 6.35 -16.22
C GLU A 79 -21.66 5.73 -14.93
N MET A 80 -22.82 6.19 -14.46
CA MET A 80 -23.48 5.66 -13.27
C MET A 80 -24.97 5.56 -13.55
N ASP A 81 -25.54 4.38 -13.31
CA ASP A 81 -26.95 4.06 -13.55
C ASP A 81 -27.42 4.40 -14.98
N GLY A 82 -26.56 4.15 -15.97
CA GLY A 82 -26.83 4.43 -17.40
C GLY A 82 -26.80 5.90 -17.78
N VAL A 83 -26.36 6.78 -16.87
CA VAL A 83 -26.21 8.22 -17.12
C VAL A 83 -24.74 8.60 -17.09
N ASN A 84 -24.30 9.38 -18.08
CA ASN A 84 -22.96 9.93 -18.11
C ASN A 84 -22.89 11.20 -17.25
N TRP A 85 -21.94 11.22 -16.32
CA TRP A 85 -21.70 12.32 -15.39
C TRP A 85 -20.30 12.87 -15.56
N ILE A 86 -20.12 14.16 -15.26
CA ILE A 86 -18.80 14.75 -14.99
C ILE A 86 -18.72 15.01 -13.50
N PHE A 87 -17.75 14.40 -12.84
CA PHE A 87 -17.43 14.64 -11.44
C PHE A 87 -16.25 15.59 -11.30
N ILE A 88 -16.27 16.41 -10.24
CA ILE A 88 -15.20 17.34 -9.88
C ILE A 88 -14.99 17.39 -8.36
N GLU A 89 -13.74 17.62 -7.95
CA GLU A 89 -13.32 17.98 -6.59
C GLU A 89 -12.62 19.35 -6.64
N PRO A 90 -13.37 20.48 -6.69
CA PRO A 90 -12.78 21.82 -6.73
C PRO A 90 -11.90 22.19 -5.53
N ASP A 91 -12.22 21.65 -4.35
CA ASP A 91 -11.44 21.73 -3.11
C ASP A 91 -11.47 20.37 -2.41
N THR A 92 -10.47 20.06 -1.57
CA THR A 92 -10.35 18.75 -0.92
C THR A 92 -11.60 18.39 -0.10
N GLY A 93 -12.28 17.31 -0.48
CA GLY A 93 -13.53 16.87 0.15
C GLY A 93 -14.80 17.57 -0.35
N LEU A 94 -14.68 18.40 -1.38
CA LEU A 94 -15.80 19.12 -1.95
C LEU A 94 -16.17 18.50 -3.29
N PHE A 95 -17.05 17.48 -3.28
CA PHE A 95 -17.41 16.73 -4.49
C PHE A 95 -18.70 17.25 -5.15
N TYR A 96 -18.68 17.37 -6.47
CA TYR A 96 -19.86 17.72 -7.27
C TYR A 96 -19.93 16.89 -8.55
N LYS A 97 -21.14 16.70 -9.06
CA LYS A 97 -21.38 16.07 -10.36
C LYS A 97 -22.41 16.81 -11.20
N ALA A 98 -22.26 16.77 -12.51
CA ALA A 98 -23.23 17.28 -13.48
C ALA A 98 -23.52 16.20 -14.54
N PRO A 99 -24.78 16.01 -14.96
CA PRO A 99 -25.10 15.07 -16.03
C PRO A 99 -24.62 15.65 -17.37
N ILE A 100 -24.22 14.78 -18.29
CA ILE A 100 -23.88 15.12 -19.67
C ILE A 100 -25.06 14.71 -20.55
N SER A 101 -25.74 15.67 -21.17
CA SER A 101 -26.58 15.37 -22.34
C SER A 101 -25.67 15.27 -23.57
N MET A 102 -25.80 14.19 -24.34
CA MET A 102 -25.05 14.02 -25.60
C MET A 102 -25.39 15.11 -26.62
N ASP A 103 -26.59 15.67 -26.49
CA ASP A 103 -27.09 16.80 -27.26
C ASP A 103 -27.09 18.06 -26.38
N GLU A 104 -26.33 19.06 -26.78
CA GLU A 104 -26.59 20.48 -26.51
C GLU A 104 -26.61 20.96 -25.04
N ALA A 105 -25.44 21.08 -24.40
CA ALA A 105 -25.11 22.32 -23.67
C ALA A 105 -23.62 22.36 -23.29
N PRO A 106 -22.89 23.46 -23.58
CA PRO A 106 -21.61 23.72 -22.94
C PRO A 106 -21.79 24.02 -21.44
N ASP A 107 -23.00 24.41 -21.01
CA ASP A 107 -23.32 24.80 -19.64
C ASP A 107 -23.69 23.58 -18.78
N LEU A 108 -22.93 23.38 -17.71
CA LEU A 108 -23.08 22.30 -16.75
C LEU A 108 -23.59 22.83 -15.42
N LYS A 109 -24.61 22.17 -14.88
CA LYS A 109 -25.12 22.44 -13.54
C LYS A 109 -24.67 21.35 -12.59
N PHE A 110 -23.62 21.65 -11.84
CA PHE A 110 -23.05 20.74 -10.86
C PHE A 110 -23.87 20.76 -9.57
N SER A 111 -24.18 19.59 -9.05
CA SER A 111 -24.84 19.40 -7.76
C SER A 111 -23.89 18.70 -6.80
N ARG A 112 -23.99 19.07 -5.52
CA ARG A 112 -23.18 18.49 -4.45
C ARG A 112 -23.39 16.97 -4.36
N VAL A 113 -22.30 16.22 -4.25
CA VAL A 113 -22.31 14.79 -3.97
C VAL A 113 -22.06 14.56 -2.50
N THR A 114 -22.94 13.80 -1.86
CA THR A 114 -22.83 13.40 -0.45
C THR A 114 -22.88 11.89 -0.25
N GLU A 115 -23.22 11.14 -1.30
CA GLU A 115 -23.31 9.69 -1.25
C GLU A 115 -21.91 9.07 -1.24
N ALA A 116 -21.63 8.22 -0.24
CA ALA A 116 -20.30 7.69 -0.01
C ALA A 116 -19.84 6.77 -1.16
N ALA A 117 -20.76 5.99 -1.73
CA ALA A 117 -20.45 5.11 -2.85
C ALA A 117 -19.98 5.89 -4.09
N GLU A 118 -20.64 7.01 -4.41
CA GLU A 118 -20.26 7.86 -5.55
C GLU A 118 -18.93 8.58 -5.32
N ILE A 119 -18.70 9.08 -4.10
CA ILE A 119 -17.44 9.73 -3.73
C ILE A 119 -16.28 8.72 -3.85
N ASN A 120 -16.45 7.52 -3.32
CA ASN A 120 -15.43 6.48 -3.40
C ASN A 120 -15.14 6.06 -4.84
N GLU A 121 -16.15 6.01 -5.71
CA GLU A 121 -15.96 5.71 -7.14
C GLU A 121 -15.20 6.83 -7.86
N TYR A 122 -15.55 8.10 -7.60
CA TYR A 122 -14.78 9.24 -8.09
C TYR A 122 -13.33 9.19 -7.61
N ILE A 123 -13.11 8.97 -6.31
CA ILE A 123 -11.78 8.88 -5.73
C ILE A 123 -11.01 7.75 -6.42
N ARG A 124 -11.59 6.56 -6.55
CA ARG A 124 -10.96 5.40 -7.18
C ARG A 124 -10.43 5.72 -8.58
N VAL A 125 -11.21 6.41 -9.40
CA VAL A 125 -10.80 6.78 -10.78
C VAL A 125 -9.80 7.93 -10.77
N SER A 126 -9.99 8.95 -9.93
CA SER A 126 -9.05 10.07 -9.80
C SER A 126 -7.67 9.62 -9.33
N GLU A 127 -7.62 8.64 -8.44
CA GLU A 127 -6.41 8.09 -7.87
C GLU A 127 -5.58 7.33 -8.90
N GLN A 128 -6.19 6.74 -9.94
CA GLN A 128 -5.43 6.09 -11.03
C GLN A 128 -4.47 7.07 -11.72
N TYR A 129 -4.90 8.32 -11.92
CA TYR A 129 -4.04 9.36 -12.47
C TYR A 129 -2.95 9.80 -11.48
N ARG A 130 -3.30 9.90 -10.19
CA ARG A 130 -2.32 10.22 -9.13
C ARG A 130 -1.22 9.15 -9.05
N LEU A 131 -1.59 7.88 -9.15
CA LEU A 131 -0.67 6.75 -9.06
C LEU A 131 0.43 6.81 -10.12
N VAL A 132 0.08 7.01 -11.39
CA VAL A 132 1.07 7.09 -12.47
C VAL A 132 2.08 8.23 -12.25
N ARG A 133 1.62 9.34 -11.68
CA ARG A 133 2.49 10.50 -11.39
C ARG A 133 3.37 10.30 -10.16
N GLU A 134 2.82 9.72 -9.09
CA GLU A 134 3.47 9.68 -7.77
C GLU A 134 4.24 8.39 -7.52
N PHE A 135 4.00 7.34 -8.32
CA PHE A 135 4.60 6.01 -8.15
C PHE A 135 5.32 5.59 -9.44
N PRO A 136 6.61 5.93 -9.61
CA PRO A 136 7.39 5.59 -10.80
C PRO A 136 7.49 4.08 -11.15
N GLY A 137 7.08 3.19 -10.24
CA GLY A 137 7.02 1.73 -10.44
C GLY A 137 5.60 1.18 -10.57
N ALA A 138 4.59 2.03 -10.78
CA ALA A 138 3.18 1.64 -10.77
C ALA A 138 2.85 0.49 -11.74
N GLU A 139 3.43 0.48 -12.95
CA GLU A 139 3.21 -0.59 -13.93
C GLU A 139 3.73 -1.94 -13.41
N GLN A 140 4.97 -1.96 -12.90
CA GLN A 140 5.55 -3.18 -12.31
C GLN A 140 4.75 -3.64 -11.09
N ASP A 141 4.29 -2.70 -10.25
CA ASP A 141 3.47 -3.02 -9.09
C ASP A 141 2.11 -3.61 -9.51
N GLN A 142 1.49 -3.13 -10.60
CA GLN A 142 0.27 -3.71 -11.16
C GLN A 142 0.50 -5.14 -11.66
N GLU A 143 1.56 -5.37 -12.43
CA GLU A 143 1.94 -6.69 -12.93
C GLU A 143 2.16 -7.68 -11.78
N ASN A 144 2.90 -7.26 -10.75
CA ASN A 144 3.14 -8.05 -9.55
C ASN A 144 1.84 -8.41 -8.81
N ILE A 145 0.89 -7.46 -8.69
CA ILE A 145 -0.44 -7.70 -8.09
C ILE A 145 -1.27 -8.65 -8.96
N ALA A 146 -1.27 -8.47 -10.28
CA ALA A 146 -2.00 -9.34 -11.20
C ALA A 146 -1.47 -10.78 -11.14
N ARG A 147 -0.15 -10.96 -11.10
CA ARG A 147 0.50 -12.25 -10.92
C ARG A 147 0.16 -12.87 -9.57
N LEU A 148 0.22 -12.10 -8.48
CA LEU A 148 -0.16 -12.62 -7.17
C LEU A 148 -1.65 -13.01 -7.12
N LEU A 149 -2.54 -12.23 -7.73
CA LEU A 149 -3.95 -12.61 -7.87
C LEU A 149 -4.10 -13.94 -8.61
N PHE A 150 -3.42 -14.10 -9.75
CA PHE A 150 -3.45 -15.36 -10.50
C PHE A 150 -3.06 -16.56 -9.63
N ASP A 151 -1.96 -16.44 -8.89
CA ASP A 151 -1.45 -17.51 -8.01
C ASP A 151 -2.38 -17.82 -6.82
N LEU A 152 -3.24 -16.87 -6.42
CA LEU A 152 -4.12 -16.98 -5.24
C LEU A 152 -5.54 -17.41 -5.56
N LEU A 153 -6.04 -17.16 -6.77
CA LEU A 153 -7.44 -17.40 -7.12
C LEU A 153 -7.67 -18.87 -7.51
N ASP A 154 -8.33 -19.61 -6.63
CA ASP A 154 -8.92 -20.92 -6.96
C ASP A 154 -10.20 -20.79 -7.79
N ASP A 155 -10.78 -21.91 -8.23
CA ASP A 155 -11.99 -21.94 -9.07
C ASP A 155 -13.16 -21.14 -8.48
N SER A 156 -13.34 -21.16 -7.15
CA SER A 156 -14.40 -20.42 -6.48
C SER A 156 -14.09 -18.92 -6.43
N ALA A 157 -12.86 -18.56 -6.07
CA ALA A 157 -12.42 -17.17 -6.00
C ALA A 157 -12.38 -16.53 -7.40
N ARG A 158 -12.07 -17.29 -8.45
CA ARG A 158 -12.15 -16.81 -9.84
C ARG A 158 -13.55 -16.31 -10.20
N ALA A 159 -14.60 -16.98 -9.72
CA ALA A 159 -15.98 -16.53 -9.92
C ALA A 159 -16.28 -15.22 -9.17
N ASP A 160 -15.85 -15.09 -7.91
CA ASP A 160 -16.04 -13.88 -7.08
C ASP A 160 -15.31 -12.65 -7.66
N TRP A 161 -14.20 -12.89 -8.36
CA TRP A 161 -13.43 -11.86 -9.05
C TRP A 161 -13.82 -11.74 -10.53
N HIS A 162 -14.81 -12.49 -11.01
CA HIS A 162 -15.27 -12.46 -12.40
C HIS A 162 -14.17 -12.68 -13.45
N VAL A 163 -13.20 -13.55 -13.15
CA VAL A 163 -12.11 -13.90 -14.07
C VAL A 163 -12.33 -15.33 -14.59
N SER A 164 -12.13 -15.55 -15.89
CA SER A 164 -12.16 -16.90 -16.48
C SER A 164 -11.18 -17.02 -17.64
N TRP A 165 -10.61 -18.21 -17.82
CA TRP A 165 -9.82 -18.58 -18.99
C TRP A 165 -10.12 -20.03 -19.38
N GLY A 166 -10.13 -20.31 -20.68
CA GLY A 166 -10.40 -21.63 -21.25
C GLY A 166 -9.08 -22.33 -21.60
N GLU A 167 -8.88 -23.54 -21.07
CA GLU A 167 -7.63 -24.33 -20.97
C GLU A 167 -6.91 -24.19 -19.61
N PRO A 168 -6.23 -25.25 -19.11
CA PRO A 168 -5.48 -25.19 -17.87
C PRO A 168 -4.23 -24.34 -18.05
N VAL A 169 -4.38 -23.03 -17.83
CA VAL A 169 -3.28 -22.09 -17.71
C VAL A 169 -2.68 -22.22 -16.31
N THR A 170 -1.39 -22.54 -16.24
CA THR A 170 -0.69 -22.83 -14.97
C THR A 170 0.15 -21.68 -14.44
N HIS A 171 0.58 -20.77 -15.33
CA HIS A 171 1.39 -19.61 -14.95
C HIS A 171 0.77 -18.31 -15.47
N TYR A 172 1.00 -17.22 -14.76
CA TYR A 172 0.48 -15.91 -15.14
C TYR A 172 0.92 -15.48 -16.54
N ASP A 173 2.17 -15.73 -16.92
CA ASP A 173 2.67 -15.33 -18.23
C ASP A 173 1.96 -16.07 -19.38
N ASP A 174 1.53 -17.32 -19.14
CA ASP A 174 0.69 -18.09 -20.07
C ASP A 174 -0.73 -17.50 -20.16
N TYR A 175 -1.26 -16.97 -19.04
CA TYR A 175 -2.55 -16.26 -19.03
C TYR A 175 -2.51 -14.98 -19.86
N VAL A 176 -1.42 -14.21 -19.76
CA VAL A 176 -1.20 -13.01 -20.58
C VAL A 176 -1.17 -13.37 -22.07
N GLN A 177 -0.47 -14.45 -22.43
CA GLN A 177 -0.44 -14.95 -23.81
C GLN A 177 -1.82 -15.41 -24.27
N TRP A 178 -2.56 -16.13 -23.42
CA TRP A 178 -3.92 -16.57 -23.72
C TRP A 178 -4.87 -15.40 -23.98
N CYS A 179 -4.81 -14.34 -23.15
CA CYS A 179 -5.59 -13.12 -23.36
C CYS A 179 -5.30 -12.51 -24.74
N THR A 180 -4.02 -12.41 -25.09
CA THR A 180 -3.58 -11.87 -26.38
C THR A 180 -4.06 -12.73 -27.56
N ALA A 181 -3.88 -14.04 -27.48
CA ALA A 181 -4.26 -14.99 -28.53
C ALA A 181 -5.78 -15.03 -28.77
N ASN A 182 -6.57 -14.81 -27.72
CA ASN A 182 -8.03 -14.84 -27.78
C ASN A 182 -8.68 -13.45 -27.89
N GLN A 183 -7.88 -12.38 -28.05
CA GLN A 183 -8.35 -10.99 -28.08
C GLN A 183 -9.23 -10.63 -26.86
N LYS A 184 -8.88 -11.18 -25.70
CA LYS A 184 -9.54 -10.94 -24.42
C LYS A 184 -8.75 -9.90 -23.61
N PRO A 185 -9.43 -9.05 -22.82
CA PRO A 185 -8.73 -8.18 -21.88
C PRO A 185 -8.01 -9.00 -20.81
N ASN A 186 -6.92 -8.46 -20.27
CA ASN A 186 -6.29 -8.97 -19.07
C ASN A 186 -7.03 -8.38 -17.85
N ASP A 187 -8.05 -9.09 -17.39
CA ASP A 187 -8.88 -8.64 -16.27
C ASP A 187 -8.08 -8.53 -14.96
N LEU A 188 -7.05 -9.37 -14.77
CA LEU A 188 -6.19 -9.30 -13.58
C LEU A 188 -5.40 -8.00 -13.50
N LEU A 189 -4.91 -7.47 -14.62
CA LEU A 189 -4.28 -6.13 -14.65
C LEU A 189 -5.29 -5.02 -14.33
N LYS A 190 -6.53 -5.14 -14.81
CA LYS A 190 -7.61 -4.19 -14.47
C LYS A 190 -7.91 -4.22 -12.97
N PHE A 191 -7.96 -5.42 -12.36
CA PHE A 191 -8.11 -5.55 -10.91
C PHE A 191 -6.91 -4.98 -10.16
N ALA A 192 -5.69 -5.22 -10.63
CA ALA A 192 -4.48 -4.66 -10.03
C ALA A 192 -4.50 -3.13 -10.02
N ALA A 193 -4.87 -2.48 -11.13
CA ALA A 193 -5.04 -1.03 -11.18
C ALA A 193 -6.08 -0.53 -10.16
N ASN A 194 -7.21 -1.23 -10.03
CA ASN A 194 -8.24 -0.91 -9.05
C ASN A 194 -7.77 -1.16 -7.60
N ILE A 195 -6.97 -2.18 -7.33
CA ILE A 195 -6.37 -2.46 -6.00
C ILE A 195 -5.42 -1.34 -5.58
N MET A 196 -4.71 -0.74 -6.53
CA MET A 196 -3.83 0.39 -6.21
C MET A 196 -4.61 1.70 -5.99
N SER A 197 -5.83 1.82 -6.52
CA SER A 197 -6.57 3.09 -6.53
C SER A 197 -7.86 3.12 -5.72
N GLY A 198 -8.40 1.97 -5.31
CA GLY A 198 -9.63 1.84 -4.54
C GLY A 198 -9.45 1.14 -3.19
N GLU A 199 -9.89 1.79 -2.12
CA GLU A 199 -9.74 1.32 -0.74
C GLU A 199 -10.42 -0.03 -0.48
N GLU A 200 -11.69 -0.16 -0.84
CA GLU A 200 -12.48 -1.37 -0.54
C GLU A 200 -11.96 -2.60 -1.30
N ILE A 201 -11.56 -2.43 -2.55
CA ILE A 201 -10.97 -3.51 -3.32
C ILE A 201 -9.55 -3.86 -2.83
N GLN A 202 -8.77 -2.87 -2.38
CA GLN A 202 -7.48 -3.14 -1.72
C GLN A 202 -7.67 -3.95 -0.43
N LYS A 203 -8.66 -3.61 0.41
CA LYS A 203 -8.99 -4.38 1.62
C LYS A 203 -9.38 -5.83 1.30
N LYS A 204 -10.20 -6.05 0.25
CA LYS A 204 -10.55 -7.41 -0.21
C LYS A 204 -9.32 -8.19 -0.67
N PHE A 205 -8.45 -7.57 -1.47
CA PHE A 205 -7.18 -8.17 -1.90
C PHE A 205 -6.28 -8.54 -0.72
N VAL A 206 -6.07 -7.61 0.22
CA VAL A 206 -5.25 -7.87 1.42
C VAL A 206 -5.82 -9.03 2.24
N THR A 207 -7.15 -9.13 2.34
CA THR A 207 -7.82 -10.23 3.05
C THR A 207 -7.58 -11.56 2.34
N LEU A 208 -7.79 -11.62 1.02
CA LEU A 208 -7.51 -12.80 0.20
C LEU A 208 -6.06 -13.25 0.36
N ALA A 209 -5.11 -12.33 0.18
CA ALA A 209 -3.68 -12.61 0.24
C ALA A 209 -3.25 -13.06 1.64
N ARG A 210 -3.77 -12.46 2.71
CA ARG A 210 -3.49 -12.91 4.09
C ARG A 210 -4.05 -14.30 4.36
N ASN A 211 -5.26 -14.61 3.88
CA ASN A 211 -5.88 -15.92 4.06
C ASN A 211 -5.10 -17.04 3.35
N SER A 212 -4.26 -16.71 2.36
CA SER A 212 -3.35 -17.66 1.72
C SER A 212 -2.27 -18.22 2.66
N ILE A 213 -2.09 -17.62 3.85
CA ILE A 213 -1.21 -18.09 4.93
C ILE A 213 -2.10 -18.59 6.09
N PRO A 214 -2.44 -19.89 6.15
CA PRO A 214 -3.36 -20.41 7.17
C PRO A 214 -2.81 -20.28 8.60
N ASP A 215 -1.50 -20.33 8.76
CA ASP A 215 -0.84 -20.27 10.05
C ASP A 215 -0.34 -18.85 10.41
N PHE A 216 -1.26 -17.88 10.36
CA PHE A 216 -1.04 -16.49 10.74
C PHE A 216 -1.73 -16.19 12.08
N LYS A 217 -0.98 -16.16 13.18
CA LYS A 217 -1.57 -16.14 14.53
C LYS A 217 -0.82 -15.25 15.51
N LYS A 218 -1.55 -14.74 16.51
CA LYS A 218 -0.96 -14.03 17.65
C LYS A 218 -0.13 -15.00 18.50
N ILE A 219 0.94 -14.52 19.14
CA ILE A 219 1.83 -15.37 19.95
C ILE A 219 1.10 -16.18 21.05
N THR A 220 0.02 -15.63 21.60
CA THR A 220 -0.78 -16.30 22.65
C THR A 220 -1.47 -17.57 22.16
N LEU A 221 -1.58 -17.75 20.84
CA LEU A 221 -2.17 -18.92 20.18
C LEU A 221 -1.09 -19.90 19.69
N ARG A 222 0.19 -19.62 19.92
CA ARG A 222 1.31 -20.48 19.53
C ARG A 222 1.57 -21.57 20.57
N SER A 223 2.13 -22.68 20.11
CA SER A 223 2.62 -23.75 20.98
C SER A 223 3.73 -23.23 21.90
N LEU A 224 3.91 -23.85 23.08
CA LEU A 224 5.01 -23.48 23.98
C LEU A 224 6.40 -23.59 23.32
N PRO A 225 6.71 -24.62 22.50
CA PRO A 225 7.97 -24.67 21.75
C PRO A 225 8.17 -23.48 20.79
N ASP A 226 7.13 -23.07 20.06
CA ASP A 226 7.25 -21.92 19.15
C ASP A 226 7.43 -20.60 19.93
N GLN A 227 6.72 -20.44 21.06
CA GLN A 227 6.91 -19.30 21.95
C GLN A 227 8.33 -19.25 22.50
N GLN A 228 8.88 -20.40 22.90
CA GLN A 228 10.22 -20.52 23.45
C GLN A 228 11.27 -20.08 22.43
N HIS A 229 11.19 -20.57 21.19
CA HIS A 229 12.12 -20.16 20.13
C HIS A 229 12.03 -18.67 19.80
N ILE A 230 10.83 -18.09 19.83
CA ILE A 230 10.66 -16.65 19.63
C ILE A 230 11.34 -15.87 20.78
N VAL A 231 11.14 -16.31 22.02
CA VAL A 231 11.77 -15.70 23.20
C VAL A 231 13.30 -15.79 23.13
N GLU A 232 13.85 -16.94 22.72
CA GLU A 232 15.28 -17.14 22.51
C GLU A 232 15.84 -16.14 21.50
N VAL A 233 15.26 -16.08 20.29
CA VAL A 233 15.72 -15.14 19.26
C VAL A 233 15.61 -13.69 19.73
N LEU A 234 14.49 -13.30 20.34
CA LEU A 234 14.33 -11.93 20.85
C LEU A 234 15.35 -11.58 21.93
N ASN A 235 15.70 -12.52 22.81
CA ASN A 235 16.71 -12.31 23.84
C ASN A 235 18.15 -12.31 23.29
N GLN A 236 18.38 -12.81 22.07
CA GLN A 236 19.65 -12.65 21.36
C GLN A 236 19.73 -11.29 20.65
N LEU A 237 18.61 -10.78 20.15
CA LEU A 237 18.54 -9.51 19.43
C LEU A 237 18.44 -8.28 20.36
N LEU A 238 17.92 -8.45 21.58
CA LEU A 238 17.67 -7.37 22.54
C LEU A 238 18.43 -7.59 23.86
N PRO A 239 18.95 -6.52 24.48
CA PRO A 239 18.60 -5.12 24.26
C PRO A 239 19.31 -4.49 23.05
N THR A 240 18.80 -3.35 22.58
CA THR A 240 19.53 -2.55 21.61
C THR A 240 20.80 -1.99 22.25
N GLN A 241 21.87 -1.87 21.47
CA GLN A 241 23.14 -1.33 21.94
C GLN A 241 22.96 0.13 22.38
N ASP A 242 23.67 0.52 23.44
CA ASP A 242 23.63 1.86 24.04
C ASP A 242 22.23 2.34 24.45
N SER A 243 21.28 1.41 24.63
CA SER A 243 19.93 1.74 25.06
C SER A 243 19.92 2.17 26.52
N PRO A 244 19.39 3.38 26.85
CA PRO A 244 19.21 3.79 28.23
C PRO A 244 18.02 3.08 28.90
N VAL A 245 17.24 2.30 28.14
CA VAL A 245 16.05 1.61 28.64
C VAL A 245 16.46 0.29 29.29
N LYS A 246 16.17 0.14 30.58
CA LYS A 246 16.39 -1.13 31.29
C LYS A 246 15.69 -2.29 30.57
N TRP A 247 16.44 -3.34 30.29
CA TRP A 247 15.94 -4.58 29.71
C TRP A 247 15.95 -5.70 30.75
N GLU A 248 14.86 -6.44 30.82
CA GLU A 248 14.83 -7.73 31.50
C GLU A 248 14.53 -8.76 30.43
N LYS A 249 15.23 -9.90 30.50
CA LYS A 249 15.07 -10.97 29.53
C LYS A 249 13.61 -11.42 29.48
N LEU A 250 13.13 -11.66 28.28
CA LEU A 250 11.81 -12.23 28.05
C LEU A 250 11.82 -13.69 28.50
N THR A 251 10.66 -14.13 28.98
CA THR A 251 10.34 -15.49 29.41
C THR A 251 9.03 -15.91 28.74
N LEU A 252 8.69 -17.20 28.82
CA LEU A 252 7.41 -17.71 28.32
C LEU A 252 6.22 -17.01 28.98
N GLU A 253 6.30 -16.72 30.28
CA GLU A 253 5.23 -16.04 31.01
C GLU A 253 5.11 -14.58 30.61
N SER A 254 6.23 -13.91 30.33
CA SER A 254 6.23 -12.47 30.05
C SER A 254 5.89 -12.14 28.59
N ILE A 255 6.28 -12.98 27.62
CA ILE A 255 6.09 -12.71 26.18
C ILE A 255 4.61 -12.66 25.77
N VAL A 256 3.75 -13.45 26.41
CA VAL A 256 2.31 -13.50 26.14
C VAL A 256 1.55 -12.33 26.76
N THR A 257 2.20 -11.49 27.58
CA THR A 257 1.56 -10.36 28.24
C THR A 257 1.47 -9.12 27.33
N PRO A 258 0.47 -8.24 27.52
CA PRO A 258 0.42 -6.94 26.83
C PRO A 258 1.61 -6.01 27.12
N LYS A 259 2.44 -6.32 28.13
CA LYS A 259 3.64 -5.54 28.49
C LYS A 259 4.82 -5.86 27.58
N ALA A 260 4.93 -7.08 27.04
CA ALA A 260 6.03 -7.49 26.16
C ALA A 260 6.18 -6.60 24.92
N PRO A 261 5.14 -6.39 24.07
CA PRO A 261 5.30 -5.52 22.91
C PRO A 261 5.66 -4.08 23.33
N LYS A 262 5.11 -3.56 24.43
CA LYS A 262 5.46 -2.20 24.92
C LYS A 262 6.94 -2.09 25.31
N ARG A 263 7.51 -3.14 25.93
CA ARG A 263 8.92 -3.18 26.31
C ARG A 263 9.84 -3.26 25.09
N ILE A 264 9.51 -4.14 24.14
CA ILE A 264 10.27 -4.27 22.90
C ILE A 264 10.24 -2.94 22.14
N MET A 265 9.05 -2.35 21.94
CA MET A 265 8.90 -1.07 21.23
C MET A 265 9.68 0.08 21.86
N LYS A 266 9.90 0.08 23.19
CA LYS A 266 10.79 1.05 23.86
C LYS A 266 12.26 0.84 23.48
N GLN A 267 12.73 -0.41 23.44
CA GLN A 267 14.10 -0.72 22.99
C GLN A 267 14.32 -0.29 21.55
N VAL A 268 13.31 -0.49 20.69
CA VAL A 268 13.42 -0.22 19.26
C VAL A 268 12.90 1.16 18.82
N ARG A 269 12.68 2.08 19.78
CA ARG A 269 12.22 3.47 19.54
C ARG A 269 10.98 3.58 18.64
N GLY A 270 10.09 2.60 18.73
CA GLY A 270 8.85 2.54 17.96
C GLY A 270 8.98 1.94 16.55
N ALA A 271 10.17 1.53 16.11
CA ALA A 271 10.30 0.76 14.87
C ALA A 271 9.71 -0.65 15.03
N ASN A 272 9.28 -1.26 13.93
CA ASN A 272 8.91 -2.66 13.93
C ASN A 272 10.19 -3.52 13.93
N LEU A 273 10.23 -4.51 14.82
CA LEU A 273 11.27 -5.54 14.83
C LEU A 273 10.65 -6.82 14.29
N SER A 274 11.28 -7.39 13.27
CA SER A 274 10.86 -8.65 12.67
C SER A 274 12.05 -9.57 12.48
N PHE A 275 11.80 -10.87 12.49
CA PHE A 275 12.78 -11.88 12.09
C PHE A 275 12.08 -13.05 11.40
N LEU A 276 12.84 -13.80 10.63
CA LEU A 276 12.42 -15.00 9.93
C LEU A 276 13.41 -16.12 10.23
N GLN A 277 12.90 -17.27 10.64
CA GLN A 277 13.69 -18.48 10.82
C GLN A 277 13.47 -19.41 9.63
N ALA A 278 14.53 -19.68 8.88
CA ALA A 278 14.54 -20.62 7.78
C ALA A 278 15.26 -21.90 8.22
N TYR A 279 14.68 -23.04 7.86
CA TYR A 279 15.23 -24.37 8.12
C TYR A 279 15.50 -25.05 6.79
N THR A 280 16.75 -25.39 6.52
CA THR A 280 17.12 -26.08 5.28
C THR A 280 16.88 -27.59 5.42
N GLU A 281 16.85 -28.32 4.29
CA GLU A 281 16.85 -29.79 4.32
C GLU A 281 18.13 -30.39 4.94
N SER A 282 19.27 -29.68 4.87
CA SER A 282 20.54 -30.07 5.51
C SER A 282 20.51 -29.94 7.04
N GLY A 283 19.46 -29.36 7.61
CA GLY A 283 19.31 -29.15 9.06
C GLY A 283 19.86 -27.81 9.56
N ASP A 284 20.30 -26.92 8.67
CA ASP A 284 20.79 -25.60 9.05
C ASP A 284 19.62 -24.71 9.49
N ARG A 285 19.83 -23.95 10.57
CA ARG A 285 18.89 -22.96 11.08
C ARG A 285 19.46 -21.56 10.88
N ILE A 286 18.76 -20.76 10.09
CA ILE A 286 19.16 -19.40 9.74
C ILE A 286 18.10 -18.42 10.20
N VAL A 287 18.50 -17.36 10.89
CA VAL A 287 17.64 -16.29 11.40
C VAL A 287 18.00 -14.99 10.70
N TYR A 288 17.13 -14.55 9.80
CA TYR A 288 17.21 -13.22 9.19
C TYR A 288 16.44 -12.23 10.06
N TYR A 289 17.03 -11.10 10.41
CA TYR A 289 16.37 -10.11 11.26
C TYR A 289 16.55 -8.70 10.72
N ALA A 290 15.61 -7.82 11.04
CA ALA A 290 15.66 -6.41 10.68
C ALA A 290 14.80 -5.54 11.59
N LEU A 291 15.19 -4.26 11.69
CA LEU A 291 14.35 -3.18 12.18
C LEU A 291 13.79 -2.40 10.99
N SER A 292 12.52 -2.03 11.05
CA SER A 292 11.92 -1.16 10.04
C SER A 292 12.65 0.18 10.02
N GLY A 293 13.08 0.62 8.84
CA GLY A 293 13.80 1.86 8.69
C GLY A 293 12.91 3.09 8.84
N GLY A 294 13.48 4.11 9.46
CA GLY A 294 12.84 5.39 9.73
C GLY A 294 13.79 6.27 10.53
N ASN A 295 13.56 7.58 10.54
CA ASN A 295 14.49 8.55 11.12
C ASN A 295 14.88 8.25 12.57
N LYS A 296 13.99 7.60 13.35
CA LYS A 296 14.23 7.27 14.76
C LYS A 296 15.06 6.00 14.98
N ALA A 297 15.09 5.08 14.00
CA ALA A 297 15.67 3.75 14.15
C ALA A 297 16.82 3.46 13.17
N LYS A 298 17.10 4.35 12.22
CA LYS A 298 18.18 4.17 11.23
C LYS A 298 19.55 3.88 11.87
N ASP A 299 19.86 4.55 12.98
CA ASP A 299 21.15 4.43 13.67
C ASP A 299 21.10 3.45 14.86
N LEU A 300 19.94 2.83 15.10
CA LEU A 300 19.75 1.91 16.21
C LEU A 300 20.38 0.56 15.88
N LYS A 301 21.19 0.03 16.79
CA LYS A 301 21.86 -1.28 16.64
C LYS A 301 21.23 -2.31 17.58
N LEU A 302 20.87 -3.47 17.04
CA LEU A 302 20.48 -4.62 17.84
C LEU A 302 21.72 -5.24 18.50
N GLN A 303 21.53 -6.08 19.52
CA GLN A 303 22.64 -6.67 20.27
C GLN A 303 23.64 -7.42 19.38
N LEU A 304 23.15 -8.09 18.34
CA LEU A 304 23.98 -8.85 17.41
C LEU A 304 24.67 -8.00 16.35
N ASP A 305 24.29 -6.73 16.18
CA ASP A 305 24.84 -5.88 15.12
C ASP A 305 26.31 -5.58 15.44
N VAL A 306 27.21 -5.98 14.55
CA VAL A 306 28.65 -5.75 14.70
C VAL A 306 29.16 -4.96 13.52
N THR A 307 30.12 -4.08 13.77
CA THR A 307 30.80 -3.35 12.68
C THR A 307 31.52 -4.37 11.79
N GLU A 308 31.42 -4.20 10.48
CA GLU A 308 32.13 -5.02 9.46
C GLU A 308 31.65 -6.47 9.29
N SER A 309 30.60 -6.92 9.97
CA SER A 309 29.95 -8.21 9.67
C SER A 309 28.44 -8.08 9.60
N THR A 310 27.84 -8.77 8.64
CA THR A 310 26.39 -8.90 8.49
C THR A 310 25.85 -10.21 9.07
N GLU A 311 26.72 -11.04 9.65
CA GLU A 311 26.39 -12.39 10.11
C GLU A 311 27.09 -12.74 11.43
N ARG A 312 26.40 -13.50 12.28
CA ARG A 312 26.98 -14.13 13.48
C ARG A 312 26.44 -15.55 13.66
N VAL A 313 27.30 -16.46 14.10
CA VAL A 313 26.89 -17.83 14.45
C VAL A 313 26.87 -17.95 15.97
N ILE A 314 25.72 -18.36 16.53
CA ILE A 314 25.53 -18.55 17.97
C ILE A 314 24.84 -19.90 18.16
N ASP A 315 25.45 -20.80 18.93
CA ASP A 315 24.92 -22.14 19.22
C ASP A 315 24.50 -22.91 17.95
N GLY A 316 25.28 -22.78 16.88
CA GLY A 316 25.01 -23.42 15.58
C GLY A 316 23.92 -22.74 14.74
N VAL A 317 23.35 -21.63 15.20
CA VAL A 317 22.35 -20.83 14.47
C VAL A 317 23.01 -19.63 13.79
N ILE A 318 22.74 -19.44 12.51
CA ILE A 318 23.26 -18.33 11.72
C ILE A 318 22.30 -17.15 11.81
N TYR A 319 22.73 -16.04 12.39
CA TYR A 319 21.97 -14.79 12.47
C TYR A 319 22.48 -13.82 11.42
N ARG A 320 21.58 -13.33 10.56
CA ARG A 320 21.88 -12.38 9.46
C ARG A 320 21.11 -11.07 9.61
N ASP A 321 21.84 -9.96 9.63
CA ASP A 321 21.25 -8.62 9.60
C ASP A 321 20.83 -8.28 8.17
N ALA A 322 19.53 -8.37 7.89
CA ALA A 322 18.99 -8.05 6.57
C ALA A 322 19.09 -6.54 6.26
N ARG A 323 19.09 -5.66 7.28
CA ARG A 323 19.28 -4.22 7.07
C ARG A 323 20.70 -3.91 6.61
N ALA A 324 21.71 -4.53 7.22
CA ALA A 324 23.10 -4.35 6.79
C ALA A 324 23.35 -4.92 5.39
N ARG A 325 22.78 -6.08 5.06
CA ARG A 325 22.84 -6.68 3.70
C ARG A 325 22.19 -5.83 2.61
N MET A 326 21.16 -5.07 2.98
CA MET A 326 20.41 -4.18 2.09
C MET A 326 20.91 -2.73 2.10
N ALA A 327 21.99 -2.42 2.82
CA ALA A 327 22.52 -1.06 2.90
C ALA A 327 22.88 -0.53 1.50
N GLY A 328 22.29 0.61 1.13
CA GLY A 328 22.52 1.25 -0.18
C GLY A 328 21.84 0.55 -1.37
N ARG A 329 20.99 -0.45 -1.13
CA ARG A 329 20.29 -1.22 -2.17
C ARG A 329 18.78 -1.03 -2.07
N GLN A 330 18.10 -1.20 -3.20
CA GLN A 330 16.64 -1.28 -3.23
C GLN A 330 16.19 -2.73 -2.95
N PRO A 331 15.05 -2.95 -2.27
CA PRO A 331 14.46 -4.28 -2.11
C PRO A 331 14.09 -4.93 -3.45
N ASP A 332 13.80 -6.23 -3.41
CA ASP A 332 13.37 -6.99 -4.59
C ASP A 332 12.19 -6.26 -5.30
N PRO A 333 12.30 -5.98 -6.61
CA PRO A 333 11.25 -5.31 -7.38
C PRO A 333 9.98 -6.15 -7.54
N GLY A 334 10.04 -7.46 -7.31
CA GLY A 334 8.90 -8.37 -7.24
C GLY A 334 8.09 -8.26 -5.93
N PHE A 335 8.54 -7.46 -4.96
CA PHE A 335 7.76 -7.14 -3.76
C PHE A 335 7.09 -5.78 -3.87
N THR A 336 5.77 -5.75 -4.02
CA THR A 336 5.00 -4.50 -4.23
C THR A 336 4.78 -3.70 -2.94
N SER A 337 4.86 -2.37 -3.06
CA SER A 337 4.40 -1.42 -2.03
C SER A 337 2.98 -0.98 -2.32
N LEU A 338 1.98 -1.58 -1.66
CA LEU A 338 0.61 -1.08 -1.77
C LEU A 338 0.51 0.40 -1.35
N PRO A 339 -0.07 1.28 -2.18
CA PRO A 339 -0.23 2.69 -1.86
C PRO A 339 -1.26 2.88 -0.74
N VAL A 340 -1.12 3.97 0.02
CA VAL A 340 -2.20 4.45 0.91
C VAL A 340 -3.19 5.21 0.05
N ILE A 341 -4.43 4.72 0.02
CA ILE A 341 -5.49 5.19 -0.87
C ILE A 341 -6.40 6.15 -0.10
N ARG A 342 -6.82 7.24 -0.76
CA ARG A 342 -7.88 8.09 -0.23
C ARG A 342 -9.21 7.34 -0.23
N ASP A 343 -10.06 7.63 0.73
CA ASP A 343 -11.47 7.25 0.70
C ASP A 343 -12.31 8.42 1.20
N VAL A 344 -13.63 8.26 1.19
CA VAL A 344 -14.57 9.28 1.68
C VAL A 344 -14.29 9.72 3.12
N ASP A 345 -13.72 8.85 3.96
CA ASP A 345 -13.41 9.12 5.36
C ASP A 345 -11.99 9.70 5.55
N HIS A 346 -11.08 9.45 4.60
CA HIS A 346 -9.65 9.77 4.65
C HIS A 346 -9.19 10.43 3.35
N LEU A 347 -9.61 11.68 3.17
CA LEU A 347 -9.32 12.47 1.97
C LEU A 347 -7.89 13.01 1.89
N VAL A 348 -7.14 12.94 2.99
CA VAL A 348 -5.73 13.34 3.06
C VAL A 348 -4.92 12.17 3.58
N VAL A 349 -4.09 11.60 2.70
CA VAL A 349 -3.25 10.45 3.03
C VAL A 349 -1.78 10.86 3.16
N ARG A 350 -1.07 10.26 4.11
CA ARG A 350 0.39 10.39 4.22
C ARG A 350 1.04 9.11 3.72
N SER A 351 1.88 9.22 2.70
CA SER A 351 2.70 8.12 2.23
C SER A 351 3.92 7.94 3.12
N PHE A 352 4.21 6.69 3.48
CA PHE A 352 5.47 6.30 4.10
C PHE A 352 6.21 5.38 3.13
N GLY A 353 7.53 5.59 2.97
CA GLY A 353 8.34 4.71 2.16
C GLY A 353 8.41 3.31 2.77
N ARG A 354 7.67 2.35 2.21
CA ARG A 354 7.59 0.95 2.69
C ARG A 354 8.80 0.09 2.30
N TYR A 355 9.74 0.65 1.53
CA TYR A 355 10.96 -0.06 1.11
C TYR A 355 11.89 -0.41 2.28
N LEU A 356 11.70 0.23 3.44
CA LEU A 356 12.46 -0.06 4.66
C LEU A 356 11.68 -0.91 5.67
N ASP A 357 10.50 -1.43 5.33
CA ASP A 357 9.76 -2.30 6.24
C ASP A 357 10.57 -3.58 6.51
N SER A 358 10.63 -4.00 7.77
CA SER A 358 11.51 -5.09 8.23
C SER A 358 11.22 -6.41 7.51
N GLU A 359 9.95 -6.76 7.32
CA GLU A 359 9.55 -7.97 6.59
C GLU A 359 10.05 -7.96 5.15
N ARG A 360 10.03 -6.80 4.48
CA ARG A 360 10.45 -6.66 3.08
C ARG A 360 11.95 -6.79 2.92
N LEU A 361 12.73 -6.19 3.83
CA LEU A 361 14.18 -6.35 3.85
C LEU A 361 14.56 -7.82 4.07
N ILE A 362 13.93 -8.47 5.05
CA ILE A 362 14.14 -9.89 5.36
C ILE A 362 13.77 -10.79 4.18
N ALA A 363 12.60 -10.57 3.57
CA ALA A 363 12.12 -11.37 2.45
C ALA A 363 13.06 -11.26 1.23
N THR A 364 13.57 -10.06 0.95
CA THR A 364 14.53 -9.83 -0.15
C THR A 364 15.80 -10.65 0.08
N VAL A 365 16.40 -10.53 1.26
CA VAL A 365 17.66 -11.22 1.58
C VAL A 365 17.45 -12.74 1.62
N LEU A 366 16.36 -13.24 2.20
CA LEU A 366 16.06 -14.67 2.21
C LEU A 366 15.96 -15.22 0.78
N LYS A 367 15.23 -14.53 -0.09
CA LYS A 367 15.02 -14.98 -1.47
C LYS A 367 16.34 -15.05 -2.25
N GLU A 368 17.20 -14.05 -2.09
CA GLU A 368 18.55 -14.06 -2.68
C GLU A 368 19.41 -15.20 -2.14
N ASP A 369 19.47 -15.35 -0.81
CA ASP A 369 20.32 -16.34 -0.15
C ASP A 369 19.85 -17.79 -0.36
N MET A 370 18.55 -18.01 -0.57
CA MET A 370 17.93 -19.34 -0.62
C MET A 370 17.35 -19.71 -2.00
N ALA A 371 17.66 -18.95 -3.06
CA ALA A 371 17.11 -19.15 -4.41
C ALA A 371 17.29 -20.58 -4.96
N SER A 372 18.31 -21.32 -4.50
CA SER A 372 18.59 -22.71 -4.90
C SER A 372 18.63 -23.69 -3.72
N THR A 373 18.13 -23.27 -2.57
CA THR A 373 18.15 -24.06 -1.33
C THR A 373 16.74 -24.51 -0.98
N LYS A 374 16.55 -25.82 -0.83
CA LYS A 374 15.27 -26.36 -0.35
C LYS A 374 15.10 -26.05 1.13
N LEU A 375 13.97 -25.42 1.45
CA LEU A 375 13.58 -25.06 2.80
C LEU A 375 12.44 -25.97 3.26
N THR A 376 12.52 -26.47 4.49
CA THR A 376 11.45 -27.27 5.11
C THR A 376 10.47 -26.38 5.86
N HIS A 377 10.95 -25.30 6.48
CA HIS A 377 10.13 -24.39 7.29
C HIS A 377 10.59 -22.94 7.14
N ILE A 378 9.62 -22.04 7.08
CA ILE A 378 9.79 -20.59 7.16
C ILE A 378 8.88 -20.08 8.28
N LYS A 379 9.48 -19.65 9.39
CA LYS A 379 8.75 -19.13 10.57
C LYS A 379 9.03 -17.64 10.75
N VAL A 380 8.06 -16.81 10.40
CA VAL A 380 8.14 -15.35 10.51
C VAL A 380 7.62 -14.89 11.88
N PHE A 381 8.33 -13.97 12.50
CA PHE A 381 7.90 -13.21 13.65
C PHE A 381 7.95 -11.72 13.36
N THR A 382 6.94 -10.98 13.83
CA THR A 382 6.93 -9.52 13.81
C THR A 382 6.31 -8.98 15.11
N VAL A 383 6.84 -7.88 15.65
CA VAL A 383 6.28 -7.28 16.87
C VAL A 383 4.87 -6.75 16.63
N LEU A 384 4.69 -5.99 15.55
CA LEU A 384 3.39 -5.53 15.10
C LEU A 384 2.84 -6.52 14.09
N ASP A 385 1.52 -6.70 14.01
CA ASP A 385 0.95 -7.29 12.81
C ASP A 385 1.43 -6.48 11.59
N THR A 386 1.38 -7.11 10.44
CA THR A 386 1.91 -6.56 9.20
C THR A 386 1.04 -5.42 8.68
N CYS A 387 1.69 -4.44 8.03
CA CYS A 387 0.99 -3.43 7.23
C CYS A 387 0.36 -4.09 5.99
N ARG A 388 -0.44 -3.33 5.22
CA ARG A 388 -1.09 -3.84 4.00
C ARG A 388 -0.08 -4.37 2.98
N SER A 389 1.04 -3.69 2.78
CA SER A 389 2.08 -4.13 1.83
C SER A 389 2.76 -5.41 2.31
N CYS A 390 3.22 -5.46 3.57
CA CYS A 390 3.93 -6.63 4.09
C CYS A 390 3.01 -7.87 4.20
N GLY A 391 1.82 -7.69 4.77
CA GLY A 391 0.88 -8.79 5.03
C GLY A 391 0.03 -9.17 3.84
N GLY A 392 -0.32 -8.19 3.00
CA GLY A 392 -1.16 -8.38 1.82
C GLY A 392 -0.37 -8.64 0.54
N PHE A 393 0.96 -8.50 0.55
CA PHE A 393 1.77 -8.77 -0.64
C PHE A 393 3.08 -9.51 -0.32
N VAL A 394 3.97 -8.92 0.48
CA VAL A 394 5.34 -9.43 0.67
C VAL A 394 5.35 -10.87 1.22
N LEU A 395 4.69 -11.13 2.34
CA LEU A 395 4.67 -12.47 2.95
C LEU A 395 3.90 -13.49 2.10
N PRO A 396 2.72 -13.17 1.52
CA PRO A 396 2.06 -14.06 0.57
C PRO A 396 2.92 -14.42 -0.64
N ARG A 397 3.59 -13.43 -1.26
CA ARG A 397 4.52 -13.68 -2.37
C ARG A 397 5.69 -14.54 -1.94
N LEU A 398 6.28 -14.26 -0.77
CA LEU A 398 7.38 -15.05 -0.23
C LEU A 398 6.99 -16.51 0.01
N LYS A 399 5.77 -16.76 0.51
CA LYS A 399 5.24 -18.13 0.65
C LYS A 399 5.17 -18.85 -0.71
N LEU A 400 4.74 -18.15 -1.76
CA LEU A 400 4.67 -18.72 -3.12
C LEU A 400 6.04 -18.94 -3.75
N ASP A 401 7.03 -18.12 -3.41
CA ASP A 401 8.42 -18.31 -3.85
C ASP A 401 9.08 -19.56 -3.21
N PHE A 402 8.52 -20.08 -2.11
CA PHE A 402 8.98 -21.28 -1.40
C PHE A 402 7.82 -22.27 -1.13
N PRO A 403 7.21 -22.87 -2.16
CA PRO A 403 5.96 -23.61 -2.04
C PRO A 403 6.06 -24.88 -1.19
N ASP A 404 7.24 -25.49 -1.12
CA ASP A 404 7.49 -26.73 -0.36
C ASP A 404 7.71 -26.49 1.14
N ALA A 405 7.95 -25.23 1.55
CA ALA A 405 8.25 -24.90 2.93
C ALA A 405 6.98 -24.68 3.74
N GLN A 406 6.91 -25.24 4.95
CA GLN A 406 5.87 -24.89 5.91
C GLN A 406 6.01 -23.42 6.32
N PHE A 407 5.00 -22.61 6.02
CA PHE A 407 5.04 -21.17 6.23
C PHE A 407 4.13 -20.72 7.38
N SER A 408 4.67 -19.96 8.33
CA SER A 408 3.92 -19.43 9.47
C SER A 408 4.30 -18.00 9.82
N VAL A 409 3.34 -17.24 10.34
CA VAL A 409 3.54 -15.85 10.78
C VAL A 409 3.04 -15.66 12.20
N THR A 410 3.89 -15.13 13.07
CA THR A 410 3.56 -14.83 14.47
C THR A 410 3.67 -13.35 14.76
N TYR A 411 2.68 -12.77 15.44
CA TYR A 411 2.72 -11.37 15.87
C TYR A 411 2.38 -11.15 17.35
N LEU A 412 2.86 -10.06 17.95
CA LEU A 412 2.56 -9.71 19.36
C LEU A 412 1.34 -8.79 19.49
N LYS A 413 1.28 -7.74 18.67
CA LYS A 413 0.28 -6.67 18.76
C LYS A 413 -0.35 -6.41 17.37
N PRO A 414 -1.67 -6.22 17.25
CA PRO A 414 -2.29 -5.79 16.00
C PRO A 414 -1.66 -4.52 15.44
N TYR A 415 -1.57 -4.42 14.11
CA TYR A 415 -1.16 -3.23 13.40
C TYR A 415 -2.33 -2.26 13.44
N GLN A 416 -2.10 -1.08 13.98
CA GLN A 416 -3.01 0.04 13.81
C GLN A 416 -2.33 0.95 12.80
N ALA A 417 -2.77 0.88 11.54
CA ALA A 417 -2.45 1.93 10.59
C ALA A 417 -3.07 3.22 11.15
N ILE A 418 -2.24 4.22 11.44
CA ILE A 418 -2.70 5.57 11.77
C ILE A 418 -2.88 6.32 10.46
#